data_AF-A0A843S0T3-F1
#
_entry.id   AF-A0A843S0T3-F1
#
_cell.length_a   1.000
_cell.length_b   1.000
_cell.length_c   1.000
_cell.angle_alpha   90.00
_cell.angle_beta   90.00
_cell.angle_gamma   90.00
#
_symmetry.space_group_name_H-M   'P 1'
#
loop_
_entity.id
_entity.type
_entity.pdbx_description
1 polymer ?
#
loop_
_entity_poly.entity_id
_entity_poly.type
_entity_poly.pdbx_seq_one_letter_code
_entity_poly.pdbx_strand_id
1 'polypeptide(L)'
;MAFGTGKHTREAYEAAHKKAEAQVSTAPADTTPATPEAAPPAISGLSLADLQALMGSMTAAQTAALQPLLEKVGQTNATAMRSALVKHNPDYNEVSPFTHPEGEKAKPKAKLSRPTYFGKLDFQGDREVIIGAKMREDDLTPDEVDLFNRITKTCRAGKFKAEVRDIGSGAELHVGVPLSSDDDKLSLPSLVDILLALNGQPTTTTDLRKRIEELEAKNAELEALIA
;
A
#
# COMPACT_ATOMS: atom_id res chain seq x y z
N MET A 1 -37.56 29.80 8.10
CA MET A 1 -36.20 29.38 8.51
C MET A 1 -35.29 29.57 7.32
N ALA A 2 -34.30 30.45 7.41
CA ALA A 2 -33.44 30.86 6.30
C ALA A 2 -32.12 30.06 6.31
N PHE A 3 -31.75 29.49 5.16
CA PHE A 3 -30.49 28.78 4.97
C PHE A 3 -29.38 29.78 4.61
N GLY A 4 -28.36 29.88 5.46
CA GLY A 4 -27.17 30.70 5.25
C GLY A 4 -26.24 30.09 4.21
N THR A 5 -25.91 30.89 3.19
CA THR A 5 -25.04 30.53 2.07
C THR A 5 -23.56 30.51 2.46
N GLY A 6 -22.92 29.34 2.39
CA GLY A 6 -21.49 29.13 2.62
C GLY A 6 -20.59 29.60 1.46
N LYS A 7 -20.53 30.92 1.21
CA LYS A 7 -19.62 31.52 0.21
C LYS A 7 -18.26 31.97 0.76
N HIS A 8 -17.97 31.78 2.05
CA HIS A 8 -16.78 32.38 2.68
C HIS A 8 -15.50 31.52 2.71
N THR A 9 -15.49 30.30 2.16
CA THR A 9 -14.32 29.41 2.30
C THR A 9 -13.37 29.39 1.10
N ARG A 10 -13.79 29.86 -0.08
CA ARG A 10 -12.95 29.78 -1.29
C ARG A 10 -11.93 30.92 -1.39
N GLU A 11 -12.32 32.15 -1.06
CA GLU A 11 -11.40 33.31 -1.09
C GLU A 11 -10.29 33.20 -0.03
N ALA A 12 -10.57 32.58 1.12
CA ALA A 12 -9.56 32.33 2.15
C ALA A 12 -8.50 31.30 1.70
N TYR A 13 -8.88 30.34 0.85
CA TYR A 13 -7.98 29.30 0.38
C TYR A 13 -7.06 29.80 -0.75
N GLU A 14 -7.58 30.62 -1.67
CA GLU A 14 -6.78 31.22 -2.75
C GLU A 14 -5.75 32.24 -2.23
N ALA A 15 -6.07 32.96 -1.14
CA ALA A 15 -5.11 33.87 -0.50
C ALA A 15 -3.94 33.16 0.21
N ALA A 16 -4.16 31.95 0.71
CA ALA A 16 -3.12 31.15 1.37
C ALA A 16 -2.12 30.58 0.34
N HIS A 17 -2.61 30.12 -0.82
CA HIS A 17 -1.75 29.55 -1.87
C HIS A 17 -0.84 30.60 -2.51
N LYS A 18 -1.34 31.82 -2.73
CA LYS A 18 -0.56 32.92 -3.32
C LYS A 18 0.58 33.40 -2.41
N LYS A 19 0.52 33.13 -1.10
CA LYS A 19 1.58 33.48 -0.14
C LYS A 19 2.73 32.46 -0.11
N ALA A 20 2.48 31.21 -0.51
CA ALA A 20 3.50 30.16 -0.54
C ALA A 20 4.45 30.28 -1.75
N GLU A 21 3.96 30.79 -2.90
CA GLU A 21 4.78 30.93 -4.11
C GLU A 21 5.78 32.11 -4.05
N ALA A 22 5.58 33.06 -3.14
CA ALA A 22 6.44 34.24 -3.02
C ALA A 22 7.72 34.02 -2.20
N GLN A 23 7.95 32.83 -1.62
CA GLN A 23 9.10 32.56 -0.73
C GLN A 23 10.18 31.62 -1.31
N VAL A 24 10.06 31.14 -2.56
CA VAL A 24 10.99 30.14 -3.11
C VAL A 24 12.05 30.72 -4.06
N SER A 25 11.98 32.01 -4.43
CA SER A 25 12.94 32.61 -5.36
C SER A 25 13.83 33.65 -4.68
N THR A 26 15.00 33.22 -4.19
CA THR A 26 16.26 33.98 -4.13
C THR A 26 17.35 33.14 -3.45
N ALA A 27 18.00 32.28 -4.22
CA ALA A 27 19.33 31.77 -3.88
C ALA A 27 20.30 32.20 -5.00
N PRO A 28 21.40 32.89 -4.68
CA PRO A 28 22.39 33.31 -5.67
C PRO A 28 23.17 32.09 -6.19
N ALA A 29 23.21 31.97 -7.52
CA ALA A 29 24.06 31.01 -8.21
C ALA A 29 25.51 31.51 -8.19
N ASP A 30 26.35 30.87 -7.40
CA ASP A 30 27.80 31.02 -7.47
C ASP A 30 28.38 29.65 -7.87
N THR A 31 28.58 29.46 -9.17
CA THR A 31 29.16 28.25 -9.76
C THR A 31 30.64 28.45 -9.98
N THR A 32 31.45 28.03 -9.02
CA THR A 32 32.87 27.74 -9.24
C THR A 32 33.02 26.32 -9.79
N PRO A 33 33.81 26.07 -10.86
CA PRO A 33 34.03 24.73 -11.38
C PRO A 33 34.99 23.96 -10.44
N ALA A 34 34.47 22.92 -9.78
CA ALA A 34 35.26 22.02 -8.94
C ALA A 34 36.08 21.04 -9.81
N THR A 35 37.38 21.06 -9.56
CA THR A 35 38.41 20.09 -9.93
C THR A 35 37.99 18.64 -9.62
N PRO A 36 38.36 17.63 -10.42
CA PRO A 36 38.04 16.23 -10.14
C PRO A 36 38.78 15.74 -8.88
N GLU A 37 38.05 15.66 -7.77
CA GLU A 37 38.51 15.10 -6.50
C GLU A 37 38.40 13.57 -6.53
N ALA A 38 39.43 12.93 -5.98
CA ALA A 38 39.70 11.51 -6.05
C ALA A 38 38.57 10.62 -5.49
N ALA A 39 38.51 9.39 -6.01
CA ALA A 39 37.58 8.35 -5.58
C ALA A 39 37.52 8.21 -4.05
N PRO A 40 36.32 8.12 -3.45
CA PRO A 40 36.17 7.96 -2.02
C PRO A 40 36.74 6.58 -1.58
N PRO A 41 37.49 6.51 -0.47
CA PRO A 41 37.93 5.24 0.07
C PRO A 41 36.71 4.42 0.54
N ALA A 42 36.70 3.14 0.18
CA ALA A 42 35.67 2.20 0.61
C ALA A 42 35.64 2.09 2.14
N ILE A 43 34.53 2.49 2.75
CA ILE A 43 34.27 2.38 4.20
C ILE A 43 33.71 0.98 4.53
N SER A 44 34.33 -0.06 3.97
CA SER A 44 33.91 -1.44 4.15
C SER A 44 34.96 -2.18 4.97
N GLY A 45 34.82 -2.14 6.31
CA GLY A 45 35.73 -2.93 7.16
C GLY A 45 35.75 -2.64 8.66
N LEU A 46 34.98 -1.68 9.19
CA LEU A 46 34.92 -1.49 10.64
C LEU A 46 34.01 -2.54 11.27
N SER A 47 34.59 -3.49 12.00
CA SER A 47 33.83 -4.49 12.74
C SER A 47 33.19 -3.87 14.00
N LEU A 48 32.11 -4.47 14.49
CA LEU A 48 31.46 -4.05 15.74
C LEU A 48 32.44 -4.08 16.93
N ALA A 49 33.43 -4.98 16.88
CA ALA A 49 34.47 -5.11 17.90
C ALA A 49 35.44 -3.92 17.89
N ASP A 50 35.78 -3.40 16.70
CA ASP A 50 36.66 -2.23 16.57
C ASP A 50 35.98 -0.96 17.10
N LEU A 51 34.67 -0.84 16.90
CA LEU A 51 33.87 0.25 17.47
C LEU A 51 33.79 0.18 19.00
N GLN A 52 33.65 -1.02 19.58
CA GLN A 52 33.64 -1.20 21.03
C GLN A 52 35.01 -0.92 21.67
N ALA A 53 36.10 -1.34 21.03
CA ALA A 53 37.46 -1.04 21.48
C ALA A 53 37.77 0.45 21.42
N LEU A 54 37.33 1.14 20.36
CA LEU A 54 37.49 2.59 20.23
C LEU A 54 36.70 3.33 21.33
N MET A 55 35.46 2.93 21.60
CA MET A 55 34.63 3.53 22.65
C MET A 55 35.21 3.36 24.07
N GLY A 56 35.91 2.26 24.34
CA GLY A 56 36.55 2.01 25.64
C GLY A 56 37.76 2.91 25.93
N SER A 57 38.37 3.51 24.90
CA SER A 57 39.54 4.38 25.02
C SER A 57 39.22 5.88 25.07
N MET A 58 37.95 6.26 24.86
CA MET A 58 37.54 7.66 24.79
C MET A 58 37.20 8.21 26.16
N THR A 59 37.81 9.35 26.50
CA THR A 59 37.47 10.11 27.71
C THR A 59 36.03 10.60 27.65
N ALA A 60 35.37 10.77 28.80
CA ALA A 60 33.96 11.21 28.90
C ALA A 60 33.65 12.49 28.09
N ALA A 61 34.63 13.39 27.96
CA ALA A 61 34.51 14.61 27.17
C ALA A 61 34.45 14.34 25.65
N GLN A 62 35.15 13.31 25.17
CA GLN A 62 35.14 12.94 23.76
C GLN A 62 33.90 12.09 23.41
N THR A 63 33.40 11.28 24.33
CA THR A 63 32.11 10.56 24.17
C THR A 63 30.95 11.55 24.04
N ALA A 64 30.92 12.61 24.85
CA ALA A 64 29.91 13.66 24.75
C ALA A 64 29.96 14.41 23.40
N ALA A 65 31.15 14.61 22.82
CA ALA A 65 31.30 15.25 21.52
C ALA A 65 30.90 14.35 20.33
N LEU A 66 31.05 13.03 20.46
CA LEU A 66 30.70 12.07 19.41
C LEU A 66 29.23 11.64 19.41
N GLN A 67 28.54 11.74 20.54
CA GLN A 67 27.13 11.37 20.65
C GLN A 67 26.22 12.05 19.61
N PRO A 68 26.31 13.38 19.34
CA PRO A 68 25.49 13.99 18.29
C PRO A 68 25.88 13.54 16.88
N LEU A 69 27.14 13.16 16.64
CA LEU A 69 27.58 12.62 15.36
C LEU A 69 27.02 11.21 15.14
N LEU A 70 27.04 10.36 16.16
CA LEU A 70 26.45 9.02 16.12
C LEU A 70 24.93 9.08 15.90
N GLU A 71 24.22 10.00 16.55
CA GLU A 71 22.79 10.22 16.31
C GLU A 71 22.51 10.68 14.88
N LYS A 72 23.32 11.62 14.35
CA LYS A 72 23.18 12.11 12.97
C LYS A 72 23.48 11.03 11.93
N VAL A 73 24.49 10.20 12.18
CA VAL A 73 24.81 9.03 11.33
C VAL A 73 23.70 7.98 11.41
N GLY A 74 23.16 7.71 12.60
CA GLY A 74 22.01 6.82 12.78
C GLY A 74 20.76 7.30 12.05
N GLN A 75 20.45 8.60 12.12
CA GLN A 75 19.32 9.20 11.42
C GLN A 75 19.49 9.16 9.89
N THR A 76 20.69 9.47 9.38
CA THR A 76 20.96 9.42 7.93
C THR A 76 20.90 8.00 7.39
N ASN A 77 21.45 7.00 8.12
CA ASN A 77 21.32 5.59 7.72
C ASN A 77 19.88 5.09 7.79
N ALA A 78 19.11 5.46 8.83
CA ALA A 78 17.70 5.09 8.92
C ALA A 78 16.87 5.70 7.77
N THR A 79 17.18 6.93 7.38
CA THR A 79 16.52 7.61 6.25
C THR A 79 16.93 7.00 4.91
N ALA A 80 18.21 6.64 4.75
CA ALA A 80 18.73 5.95 3.57
C ALA A 80 18.14 4.53 3.43
N MET A 81 18.01 3.78 4.53
CA MET A 81 17.36 2.47 4.50
C MET A 81 15.86 2.56 4.21
N ARG A 82 15.16 3.54 4.80
CA ARG A 82 13.74 3.79 4.47
C ARG A 82 13.54 4.16 3.01
N SER A 83 14.41 4.98 2.44
CA SER A 83 14.34 5.36 1.02
C SER A 83 14.76 4.21 0.09
N ALA A 84 15.69 3.34 0.50
CA ALA A 84 16.09 2.16 -0.28
C ALA A 84 15.02 1.04 -0.28
N LEU A 85 14.19 0.95 0.76
CA LEU A 85 13.06 0.01 0.83
C LEU A 85 11.90 0.41 -0.07
N VAL A 86 11.76 1.70 -0.40
CA VAL A 86 10.79 2.18 -1.37
C VAL A 86 11.45 2.14 -2.75
N LYS A 87 11.10 1.15 -3.58
CA LYS A 87 11.53 1.13 -4.99
C LYS A 87 10.96 2.36 -5.70
N HIS A 88 11.71 3.46 -5.70
CA HIS A 88 11.38 4.64 -6.48
C HIS A 88 11.57 4.34 -7.96
N ASN A 89 10.53 4.53 -8.75
CA ASN A 89 10.63 4.55 -10.20
C ASN A 89 11.18 5.94 -10.60
N PRO A 90 12.42 6.05 -11.11
CA PRO A 90 13.09 7.34 -11.32
C PRO A 90 12.36 8.26 -12.33
N ASP A 91 11.53 7.67 -13.20
CA ASP A 91 10.80 8.42 -14.21
C ASP A 91 9.45 8.99 -13.71
N TYR A 92 8.91 8.48 -12.60
CA TYR A 92 7.61 8.88 -12.06
C TYR A 92 7.62 8.89 -10.53
N ASN A 93 8.14 9.96 -9.94
CA ASN A 93 8.30 10.11 -8.49
C ASN A 93 6.97 10.16 -7.71
N GLU A 94 5.84 10.37 -8.40
CA GLU A 94 4.50 10.48 -7.80
C GLU A 94 3.65 9.21 -8.00
N VAL A 95 4.13 8.23 -8.77
CA VAL A 95 3.32 7.06 -9.15
C VAL A 95 3.87 5.82 -8.44
N SER A 96 3.01 5.16 -7.67
CA SER A 96 3.32 3.93 -6.94
C SER A 96 4.03 2.92 -7.88
N PRO A 97 5.10 2.25 -7.43
CA PRO A 97 5.82 1.25 -8.24
C PRO A 97 4.96 0.02 -8.61
N PHE A 98 3.74 -0.05 -8.10
CA PHE A 98 2.75 -1.08 -8.42
C PHE A 98 1.79 -0.69 -9.56
N THR A 99 1.91 0.52 -10.10
CA THR A 99 1.19 0.92 -11.32
C THR A 99 1.89 0.28 -12.51
N HIS A 100 1.16 -0.43 -13.36
CA HIS A 100 1.70 -1.23 -14.48
C HIS A 100 2.83 -0.52 -15.24
N PRO A 101 3.88 -1.25 -15.69
CA PRO A 101 5.03 -0.66 -16.39
C PRO A 101 4.64 0.05 -17.70
N GLU A 102 3.48 -0.26 -18.28
CA GLU A 102 2.93 0.39 -19.48
C GLU A 102 2.27 1.76 -19.19
N GLY A 103 2.15 2.15 -17.92
CA GLY A 103 1.56 3.41 -17.47
C GLY A 103 0.03 3.42 -17.48
N GLU A 104 -0.57 4.35 -16.72
CA GLU A 104 -2.04 4.50 -16.59
C GLU A 104 -2.76 4.81 -17.90
N LYS A 105 -2.03 5.28 -18.93
CA LYS A 105 -2.61 5.58 -20.25
C LYS A 105 -3.12 4.33 -20.97
N ALA A 106 -2.43 3.19 -20.80
CA ALA A 106 -2.78 1.95 -21.50
C ALA A 106 -3.91 1.18 -20.81
N LYS A 107 -3.93 1.19 -19.47
CA LYS A 107 -4.96 0.51 -18.68
C LYS A 107 -5.41 1.44 -17.54
N PRO A 108 -6.39 2.33 -17.79
CA PRO A 108 -6.86 3.24 -16.76
C PRO A 108 -7.41 2.44 -15.58
N LYS A 109 -7.04 2.85 -14.36
CA LYS A 109 -7.53 2.22 -13.14
C LYS A 109 -9.04 2.39 -13.06
N ALA A 110 -9.76 1.28 -12.90
CA ALA A 110 -11.19 1.32 -12.66
C ALA A 110 -11.47 2.05 -11.35
N LYS A 111 -12.57 2.80 -11.29
CA LYS A 111 -13.00 3.46 -10.06
C LYS A 111 -13.74 2.50 -9.16
N LEU A 112 -13.57 2.64 -7.85
CA LEU A 112 -14.39 1.89 -6.89
C LEU A 112 -15.85 2.33 -7.02
N SER A 113 -16.74 1.38 -7.31
CA SER A 113 -18.18 1.64 -7.44
C SER A 113 -18.84 2.07 -6.13
N ARG A 114 -18.21 1.72 -5.01
CA ARG A 114 -18.73 1.89 -3.65
C ARG A 114 -17.62 2.00 -2.62
N PRO A 115 -17.87 2.70 -1.49
CA PRO A 115 -17.00 2.63 -0.33
C PRO A 115 -16.82 1.18 0.11
N THR A 116 -15.57 0.78 0.29
CA THR A 116 -15.21 -0.60 0.63
C THR A 116 -14.40 -0.63 1.92
N TYR A 117 -14.77 -1.53 2.81
CA TYR A 117 -14.12 -1.77 4.09
C TYR A 117 -13.59 -3.20 4.11
N PHE A 118 -12.32 -3.35 4.49
CA PHE A 118 -11.67 -4.64 4.64
C PHE A 118 -11.21 -4.81 6.08
N GLY A 119 -11.56 -5.92 6.71
CA GLY A 119 -11.25 -6.10 8.12
C GLY A 119 -11.63 -7.41 8.74
N LYS A 120 -11.51 -7.43 10.06
CA LYS A 120 -11.81 -8.57 10.90
C LYS A 120 -13.32 -8.71 11.08
N LEU A 121 -13.80 -9.94 10.98
CA LEU A 121 -15.11 -10.31 11.50
C LEU A 121 -14.98 -10.59 12.99
N ASP A 122 -15.58 -9.73 13.81
CA ASP A 122 -15.77 -9.98 15.22
C ASP A 122 -17.23 -10.38 15.48
N PHE A 123 -17.39 -11.46 16.24
CA PHE A 123 -18.70 -11.91 16.71
C PHE A 123 -18.91 -11.37 18.12
N GLN A 124 -19.73 -10.34 18.26
CA GLN A 124 -20.11 -9.79 19.56
C GLN A 124 -21.54 -10.23 19.89
N GLY A 125 -21.66 -11.38 20.55
CA GLY A 125 -22.95 -12.07 20.75
C GLY A 125 -23.50 -12.62 19.44
N ASP A 126 -24.78 -12.40 19.16
CA ASP A 126 -25.46 -12.82 17.93
C ASP A 126 -25.28 -11.85 16.75
N ARG A 127 -24.43 -10.81 16.90
CA ARG A 127 -24.20 -9.79 15.87
C ARG A 127 -22.78 -9.88 15.31
N GLU A 128 -22.70 -9.89 13.99
CA GLU A 128 -21.44 -9.76 13.26
C GLU A 128 -21.07 -8.28 13.09
N VAL A 129 -19.93 -7.90 13.65
CA VAL A 129 -19.35 -6.57 13.51
C VAL A 129 -18.09 -6.67 12.67
N ILE A 130 -18.04 -5.93 11.57
CA ILE A 130 -16.86 -5.87 10.72
C ILE A 130 -16.02 -4.69 11.22
N ILE A 131 -14.89 -5.01 11.84
CA ILE A 131 -13.91 -4.04 12.29
C ILE A 131 -12.83 -3.97 11.22
N GLY A 132 -12.95 -3.00 10.32
CA GLY A 132 -12.08 -2.87 9.15
C GLY A 132 -11.66 -1.44 8.85
N ALA A 133 -10.55 -1.34 8.13
CA ALA A 133 -10.10 -0.08 7.57
C ALA A 133 -10.86 0.18 6.26
N LYS A 134 -11.19 1.45 6.03
CA LYS A 134 -11.69 1.89 4.72
C LYS A 134 -10.56 1.80 3.71
N MET A 135 -10.76 1.01 2.65
CA MET A 135 -9.81 0.91 1.55
C MET A 135 -9.98 2.14 0.65
N ARG A 136 -8.88 2.86 0.37
CA ARG A 136 -8.89 3.95 -0.60
C ARG A 136 -8.59 3.38 -1.97
N GLU A 137 -9.14 4.02 -3.00
CA GLU A 137 -8.88 3.61 -4.38
C GLU A 137 -7.38 3.61 -4.68
N ASP A 138 -6.66 4.62 -4.21
CA ASP A 138 -5.21 4.79 -4.43
C ASP A 138 -4.36 3.66 -3.87
N ASP A 139 -4.82 3.01 -2.79
CA ASP A 139 -4.11 1.92 -2.11
C ASP A 139 -4.31 0.55 -2.79
N LEU A 140 -5.22 0.46 -3.77
CA LEU A 140 -5.57 -0.77 -4.45
C LEU A 140 -4.90 -0.90 -5.82
N THR A 141 -4.59 -2.11 -6.22
CA THR A 141 -4.24 -2.44 -7.60
C THR A 141 -5.50 -2.42 -8.49
N PRO A 142 -5.36 -2.18 -9.82
CA PRO A 142 -6.50 -2.19 -10.73
C PRO A 142 -7.31 -3.49 -10.69
N ASP A 143 -6.63 -4.63 -10.58
CA ASP A 143 -7.27 -5.94 -10.53
C ASP A 143 -8.08 -6.13 -9.23
N GLU A 144 -7.59 -5.60 -8.09
CA GLU A 144 -8.37 -5.60 -6.84
C GLU A 144 -9.64 -4.75 -6.96
N VAL A 145 -9.56 -3.58 -7.58
CA VAL A 145 -10.74 -2.72 -7.79
C VAL A 145 -11.78 -3.43 -8.67
N ASP A 146 -11.34 -4.07 -9.74
CA ASP A 146 -12.22 -4.86 -10.61
C ASP A 146 -12.88 -6.01 -9.84
N LEU A 147 -12.12 -6.71 -9.00
CA LEU A 147 -12.64 -7.81 -8.18
C LEU A 147 -13.64 -7.32 -7.12
N PHE A 148 -13.41 -6.17 -6.48
CA PHE A 148 -14.38 -5.57 -5.56
C PHE A 148 -15.67 -5.19 -6.28
N ASN A 149 -15.56 -4.57 -7.45
CA ASN A 149 -16.72 -4.13 -8.24
C ASN A 149 -17.58 -5.30 -8.75
N ARG A 150 -17.00 -6.49 -8.89
CA ARG A 150 -17.74 -7.72 -9.26
C ARG A 150 -18.63 -8.26 -8.12
N ILE A 151 -18.33 -7.91 -6.87
CA ILE A 151 -19.12 -8.37 -5.71
C ILE A 151 -20.40 -7.52 -5.61
N THR A 152 -21.50 -8.08 -6.12
CA THR A 152 -22.80 -7.38 -6.19
C THR A 152 -23.72 -7.71 -5.02
N LYS A 153 -23.51 -8.84 -4.34
CA LYS A 153 -24.37 -9.38 -3.28
C LYS A 153 -23.54 -9.99 -2.16
N THR A 154 -24.21 -10.49 -1.12
CA THR A 154 -23.56 -11.25 -0.05
C THR A 154 -22.98 -12.55 -0.59
N CYS A 155 -21.66 -12.70 -0.42
CA CYS A 155 -20.91 -13.87 -0.85
C CYS A 155 -20.16 -14.48 0.34
N ARG A 156 -20.00 -15.80 0.32
CA ARG A 156 -19.22 -16.53 1.32
C ARG A 156 -18.36 -17.58 0.64
N ALA A 157 -17.08 -17.58 0.95
CA ALA A 157 -16.11 -18.52 0.38
C ALA A 157 -15.25 -19.08 1.51
N GLY A 158 -15.59 -20.29 1.95
CA GLY A 158 -14.98 -20.91 3.13
C GLY A 158 -15.14 -20.03 4.37
N LYS A 159 -14.01 -19.45 4.79
CA LYS A 159 -13.92 -18.58 5.97
C LYS A 159 -14.25 -17.11 5.65
N PHE A 160 -14.07 -16.66 4.41
CA PHE A 160 -14.27 -15.26 4.03
C PHE A 160 -15.74 -14.95 3.79
N LYS A 161 -16.17 -13.75 4.16
CA LYS A 161 -17.52 -13.24 3.91
C LYS A 161 -17.42 -11.83 3.33
N ALA A 162 -18.22 -11.56 2.31
CA ALA A 162 -18.42 -10.21 1.79
C ALA A 162 -19.91 -9.89 1.86
N GLU A 163 -20.24 -8.71 2.36
CA GLU A 163 -21.62 -8.24 2.51
C GLU A 163 -21.75 -6.83 1.95
N VAL A 164 -22.76 -6.62 1.11
CA VAL A 164 -23.14 -5.29 0.65
C VAL A 164 -24.23 -4.79 1.60
N ARG A 165 -23.96 -3.69 2.31
CA ARG A 165 -24.88 -3.06 3.25
C ARG A 165 -25.40 -1.75 2.67
N ASP A 166 -26.72 -1.58 2.68
CA ASP A 166 -27.34 -0.31 2.33
C ASP A 166 -27.33 0.61 3.56
N ILE A 167 -26.60 1.72 3.46
CA ILE A 167 -26.47 2.72 4.51
C ILE A 167 -27.01 4.06 3.99
N GLY A 168 -28.25 4.37 4.34
CA GLY A 168 -28.95 5.57 3.88
C GLY A 168 -29.21 5.51 2.37
N SER A 169 -28.62 6.43 1.61
CA SER A 169 -28.74 6.48 0.14
C SER A 169 -27.60 5.79 -0.60
N GLY A 170 -26.60 5.25 0.11
CA GLY A 170 -25.45 4.58 -0.47
C GLY A 170 -25.39 3.10 -0.10
N ALA A 171 -24.66 2.32 -0.91
CA ALA A 171 -24.28 0.96 -0.59
C ALA A 171 -22.80 0.92 -0.21
N GLU A 172 -22.44 0.13 0.81
CA GLU A 172 -21.07 -0.11 1.23
C GLU A 172 -20.74 -1.60 1.11
N LEU A 173 -19.52 -1.92 0.68
CA LEU A 173 -19.02 -3.30 0.68
C LEU A 173 -18.16 -3.54 1.90
N HIS A 174 -18.53 -4.55 2.68
CA HIS A 174 -17.80 -4.97 3.86
C HIS A 174 -17.25 -6.37 3.63
N VAL A 175 -15.93 -6.48 3.53
CA VAL A 175 -15.22 -7.75 3.42
C VAL A 175 -14.64 -8.12 4.78
N GLY A 176 -15.11 -9.25 5.28
CA GLY A 176 -14.79 -9.77 6.58
C GLY A 176 -13.93 -11.02 6.50
N VAL A 177 -12.87 -11.04 7.29
CA VAL A 177 -12.00 -12.20 7.48
C VAL A 177 -12.06 -12.64 8.95
N PRO A 178 -12.43 -13.90 9.25
CA PRO A 178 -12.46 -14.37 10.62
C PRO A 178 -11.01 -14.58 11.10
N LEU A 179 -10.60 -13.79 12.08
CA LEU A 179 -9.33 -13.93 12.76
C LEU A 179 -9.62 -14.32 14.20
N SER A 180 -9.04 -15.42 14.67
CA SER A 180 -9.18 -15.87 16.06
C SER A 180 -8.00 -15.41 16.91
N SER A 181 -6.81 -15.29 16.31
CA SER A 181 -5.58 -14.85 16.96
C SER A 181 -4.85 -13.77 16.15
N ASP A 182 -3.86 -13.11 16.74
CA ASP A 182 -2.97 -12.20 16.00
C ASP A 182 -2.04 -12.95 15.05
N ASP A 183 -1.67 -14.21 15.35
CA ASP A 183 -0.87 -15.06 14.47
C ASP A 183 -1.62 -15.38 13.16
N ASP A 184 -2.96 -15.42 13.21
CA ASP A 184 -3.77 -15.62 12.01
C ASP A 184 -3.55 -14.51 10.99
N LYS A 185 -3.19 -13.29 11.42
CA LYS A 185 -2.89 -12.16 10.52
C LYS A 185 -1.68 -12.43 9.63
N LEU A 186 -0.70 -13.17 10.15
CA LEU A 186 0.54 -13.50 9.42
C LEU A 186 0.31 -14.62 8.40
N SER A 187 -0.72 -15.45 8.60
CA SER A 187 -1.08 -16.55 7.70
C SER A 187 -2.21 -16.21 6.73
N LEU A 188 -2.60 -14.94 6.65
CA LEU A 188 -3.64 -14.49 5.72
C LEU A 188 -3.17 -14.63 4.27
N PRO A 189 -4.01 -15.20 3.39
CA PRO A 189 -3.80 -15.13 1.95
C PRO A 189 -3.75 -13.68 1.47
N SER A 190 -3.21 -13.47 0.26
CA SER A 190 -3.21 -12.15 -0.35
C SER A 190 -4.63 -11.62 -0.52
N LEU A 191 -4.80 -10.29 -0.54
CA LEU A 191 -6.12 -9.67 -0.75
C LEU A 191 -6.76 -10.15 -2.06
N VAL A 192 -5.96 -10.26 -3.12
CA VAL A 192 -6.39 -10.78 -4.42
C VAL A 192 -6.97 -12.18 -4.28
N ASP A 193 -6.29 -13.10 -3.58
CA ASP A 193 -6.79 -14.46 -3.38
C ASP A 193 -8.12 -14.46 -2.62
N ILE A 194 -8.25 -13.63 -1.59
CA ILE A 194 -9.50 -13.52 -0.82
C ILE A 194 -10.64 -13.06 -1.74
N LEU A 195 -10.42 -12.05 -2.57
CA LEU A 195 -11.43 -11.52 -3.49
C LEU A 195 -11.77 -12.49 -4.63
N LEU A 196 -10.78 -13.23 -5.14
CA LEU A 196 -11.00 -14.30 -6.11
C LEU A 196 -11.89 -15.40 -5.52
N ALA A 197 -11.57 -15.87 -4.31
CA ALA A 197 -12.39 -16.85 -3.59
C ALA A 197 -13.84 -16.36 -3.41
N LEU A 198 -14.03 -15.10 -3.01
CA LEU A 198 -15.36 -14.50 -2.83
C LEU A 198 -16.16 -14.37 -4.12
N ASN A 199 -15.49 -14.23 -5.27
CA ASN A 199 -16.10 -14.26 -6.59
C ASN A 199 -16.34 -15.70 -7.12
N GLY A 200 -16.06 -16.72 -6.30
CA GLY A 200 -16.20 -18.13 -6.69
C GLY A 200 -15.12 -18.61 -7.65
N GLN A 201 -14.02 -17.88 -7.78
CA GLN A 201 -12.88 -18.29 -8.59
C GLN A 201 -11.94 -19.19 -7.76
N PRO A 202 -11.37 -20.24 -8.38
CA PRO A 202 -10.39 -21.08 -7.73
C PRO A 202 -9.14 -20.26 -7.40
N THR A 203 -8.68 -20.36 -6.15
CA THR A 203 -7.52 -19.59 -5.65
C THR A 203 -6.31 -20.46 -5.41
N THR A 204 -6.52 -21.73 -5.08
CA THR A 204 -5.41 -22.66 -4.85
C THR A 204 -5.04 -23.38 -6.13
N THR A 205 -3.76 -23.74 -6.26
CA THR A 205 -3.25 -24.57 -7.36
C THR A 205 -3.98 -25.91 -7.45
N THR A 206 -4.42 -26.45 -6.31
CA THR A 206 -5.25 -27.67 -6.25
C THR A 206 -6.63 -27.45 -6.86
N ASP A 207 -7.29 -26.32 -6.55
CA ASP A 207 -8.60 -25.99 -7.12
C ASP A 207 -8.51 -25.72 -8.62
N LEU A 208 -7.43 -25.06 -9.06
CA LEU A 208 -7.15 -24.83 -10.47
C LEU A 208 -6.97 -26.14 -11.23
N ARG A 209 -6.23 -27.11 -10.67
CA ARG A 209 -6.05 -28.44 -11.28
C ARG A 209 -7.38 -29.18 -11.43
N LYS A 210 -8.18 -29.25 -10.37
CA LYS A 210 -9.52 -29.85 -10.44
C LYS A 210 -10.38 -29.17 -11.50
N ARG A 211 -10.29 -27.84 -11.60
CA ARG A 211 -11.07 -27.10 -12.59
C ARG A 211 -10.61 -27.39 -14.03
N ILE A 212 -9.31 -27.55 -14.24
CA ILE A 212 -8.77 -27.96 -15.54
C ILE A 212 -9.29 -29.36 -15.90
N GLU A 213 -9.20 -30.33 -14.98
CA GLU A 213 -9.70 -31.70 -15.18
C GLU A 213 -11.21 -31.72 -15.53
N GLU A 214 -12.04 -30.93 -14.81
CA GLU A 214 -13.47 -30.79 -15.12
C GLU A 214 -13.74 -30.19 -16.51
N LEU A 215 -12.95 -29.20 -16.93
CA LEU A 215 -13.10 -28.54 -18.22
C LEU A 215 -12.64 -29.46 -19.36
N GLU A 216 -11.55 -30.20 -19.16
CA GLU A 216 -11.08 -31.21 -20.10
C GLU A 216 -12.12 -32.32 -20.29
N ALA A 217 -12.74 -32.80 -19.20
CA ALA A 217 -13.81 -33.79 -19.28
C ALA A 217 -15.04 -33.28 -20.05
N LYS A 218 -15.46 -32.03 -19.83
CA LYS A 218 -16.57 -31.41 -20.57
C LYS A 218 -16.27 -31.19 -22.04
N ASN A 219 -15.04 -30.81 -22.37
CA ASN A 219 -14.63 -30.68 -23.77
C ASN A 219 -14.67 -32.03 -24.48
N ALA A 220 -14.19 -33.11 -23.84
CA ALA A 220 -14.28 -34.46 -24.40
C ALA A 220 -15.73 -34.91 -24.62
N GLU A 221 -16.64 -34.60 -23.70
CA GLU A 221 -18.09 -34.88 -23.85
C GLU A 221 -18.70 -34.09 -25.03
N LEU A 222 -18.39 -32.79 -25.15
CA LEU A 222 -18.87 -31.95 -26.24
C LEU A 222 -18.31 -32.40 -27.60
N GLU A 223 -17.04 -32.78 -27.67
CA GLU A 223 -16.41 -33.32 -28.87
C GLU A 223 -17.08 -34.63 -29.32
N ALA A 224 -17.44 -35.51 -28.37
CA ALA A 224 -18.16 -36.74 -28.66
C ALA A 224 -19.60 -36.51 -29.14
N LEU A 225 -20.22 -35.38 -28.78
CA LEU A 225 -21.58 -35.04 -29.17
C LEU A 225 -21.65 -34.39 -30.57
N ILE A 226 -20.53 -33.80 -31.01
CA ILE A 226 -20.38 -33.19 -32.34
C ILE A 226 -19.92 -34.22 -33.40
N ALA A 227 -19.23 -35.28 -32.97
CA ALA A 227 -18.77 -36.38 -33.83
C ALA A 227 -19.90 -37.35 -34.23
#